data_AF-J9EP52-F1
#
_entry.id   AF-J9EP52-F1
#
_cell.length_a   1.000
_cell.length_b   1.000
_cell.length_c   1.000
_cell.angle_alpha   90.00
_cell.angle_beta   90.00
_cell.angle_gamma   90.00
#
_symmetry.space_group_name_H-M   'P 1'
#
loop_
_entity.id
_entity.type
_entity.pdbx_description
1 polymer ?
#
loop_
_entity_poly.entity_id
_entity_poly.type
_entity_poly.pdbx_seq_one_letter_code
_entity_poly.pdbx_strand_id
1 'polypeptide(L)'
;MDPFDIALKTSLSKAKLSAEDIYFNECEHRTSPITTLVDLPCGEIRLDMGEMIGLSMNVFKHDAERFMRLFQVYSHFGTGEIERRLFALSNQAAYLLSAENFVISKKSFVTRAYLPLRYISSVHVGPDWQVMYLHAEKDYNVCEAEADKFLSVVEICTACKQLGITILDALNYAYENYVSNFQLDKIKLKVCPDPTPQYLIRFISKELHKDAPVLYGYYLAQWRQMKLYSMNGEGYQHSGFLYHKEVGGGVSWLLGSGDFQQSYFHLQNKKFTSFPTLRANLGNADSVIDVAELKGDDRSPYMFEVVLKNSRIQFICQSAADMHKWISLITLAITSTDMDDEPAACVVCLCESILIAQEGLNCAADGFMRLLARIDMAHISQATGVFAAERSACVIKNEDKLEWLFMRSPDEVDRMLGQLNKLGVKQINTEEGGSSRLSAILNSMSRLNDAFQFDDVVSDDTFDTSLEFR
;
A
#
# COMPACT_ATOMS: atom_id res chain seq x y z
N MET A 1 38.94 11.21 2.20
CA MET A 1 38.14 9.99 2.43
C MET A 1 36.69 10.44 2.44
N ASP A 2 35.92 9.95 1.48
CA ASP A 2 34.54 10.39 1.26
C ASP A 2 33.64 9.78 2.36
N PRO A 3 32.82 10.57 3.07
CA PRO A 3 31.83 10.04 4.01
C PRO A 3 30.81 9.09 3.33
N PHE A 4 30.61 9.18 2.01
CA PHE A 4 29.82 8.21 1.24
C PHE A 4 30.50 6.82 1.19
N ASP A 5 31.83 6.74 1.18
CA ASP A 5 32.56 5.46 1.17
C ASP A 5 32.43 4.69 2.49
N ILE A 6 32.25 5.40 3.61
CA ILE A 6 32.12 4.80 4.94
C ILE A 6 30.70 4.26 5.13
N ALA A 7 29.68 5.00 4.69
CA ALA A 7 28.29 4.51 4.68
C ALA A 7 28.09 3.34 3.70
N LEU A 8 28.69 3.40 2.49
CA LEU A 8 28.66 2.30 1.52
C LEU A 8 29.27 1.02 2.09
N LYS A 9 30.44 1.10 2.75
CA LYS A 9 31.10 -0.08 3.32
C LYS A 9 30.34 -0.69 4.50
N THR A 10 29.60 0.12 5.25
CA THR A 10 28.82 -0.35 6.40
C THR A 10 27.46 -0.93 5.99
N SER A 11 26.89 -0.50 4.85
CA SER A 11 25.69 -1.10 4.25
C SER A 11 26.01 -2.36 3.42
N LEU A 12 27.13 -2.38 2.69
CA LEU A 12 27.58 -3.56 1.92
C LEU A 12 27.93 -4.75 2.84
N SER A 13 28.39 -4.51 4.06
CA SER A 13 28.72 -5.57 5.02
C SER A 13 27.48 -6.22 5.66
N LYS A 14 26.34 -5.53 5.71
CA LYS A 14 25.05 -6.11 6.13
C LYS A 14 24.33 -6.83 4.99
N ALA A 15 24.42 -6.32 3.77
CA ALA A 15 23.79 -6.94 2.59
C ALA A 15 24.51 -8.22 2.10
N LYS A 16 25.83 -8.35 2.33
CA LYS A 16 26.57 -9.59 2.00
C LYS A 16 26.31 -10.75 2.94
N LEU A 17 25.74 -10.53 4.14
CA LEU A 17 25.42 -11.61 5.08
C LEU A 17 24.07 -12.29 4.78
N SER A 18 23.31 -11.82 3.79
CA SER A 18 22.02 -12.40 3.40
C SER A 18 21.97 -12.95 1.96
N ALA A 19 23.07 -12.87 1.20
CA ALA A 19 23.08 -13.16 -0.25
C ALA A 19 23.93 -14.38 -0.65
N GLU A 20 24.58 -15.06 0.29
CA GLU A 20 25.29 -16.32 0.03
C GLU A 20 24.48 -17.47 0.64
N ASP A 21 23.42 -17.88 -0.05
CA ASP A 21 23.15 -19.29 -0.36
C ASP A 21 21.81 -19.44 -1.12
N ILE A 22 21.88 -20.23 -2.21
CA ILE A 22 20.83 -21.05 -2.86
C ILE A 22 20.63 -20.72 -4.35
N TYR A 23 21.39 -21.47 -5.15
CA TYR A 23 21.09 -21.81 -6.55
C TYR A 23 20.01 -22.92 -6.60
N PHE A 24 19.11 -22.80 -7.58
CA PHE A 24 18.12 -23.75 -8.13
C PHE A 24 18.09 -25.22 -7.61
N ASN A 25 16.87 -25.73 -7.34
CA ASN A 25 16.39 -26.96 -8.00
C ASN A 25 14.87 -27.19 -7.91
N GLU A 26 14.37 -27.89 -8.92
CA GLU A 26 12.98 -28.26 -9.22
C GLU A 26 12.32 -29.23 -8.21
N CYS A 27 10.98 -29.19 -8.20
CA CYS A 27 10.02 -30.24 -7.81
C CYS A 27 10.46 -31.30 -6.79
N GLU A 28 9.87 -31.27 -5.59
CA GLU A 28 9.38 -32.51 -4.96
C GLU A 28 8.29 -32.23 -3.90
N HIS A 29 7.16 -32.93 -4.03
CA HIS A 29 6.16 -33.08 -2.99
C HIS A 29 6.77 -33.78 -1.77
N ARG A 30 6.77 -33.16 -0.58
CA ARG A 30 6.47 -33.83 0.69
C ARG A 30 6.38 -32.87 1.90
N THR A 31 5.29 -33.06 2.64
CA THR A 31 5.12 -32.98 4.11
C THR A 31 5.87 -31.91 4.88
N SER A 32 5.10 -31.07 5.59
CA SER A 32 5.53 -30.05 6.55
C SER A 32 6.74 -30.45 7.39
N PRO A 33 7.67 -29.50 7.56
CA PRO A 33 8.06 -29.12 8.91
C PRO A 33 8.09 -27.59 9.08
N ILE A 34 8.07 -27.19 10.35
CA ILE A 34 8.11 -25.81 10.88
C ILE A 34 9.03 -24.91 10.04
N THR A 35 8.43 -23.94 9.33
CA THR A 35 9.15 -22.91 8.57
C THR A 35 9.77 -21.92 9.54
N THR A 36 11.11 -21.84 9.53
CA THR A 36 11.90 -20.75 10.11
C THR A 36 11.42 -19.38 9.60
N LEU A 37 11.77 -18.32 10.33
CA LEU A 37 11.32 -16.91 10.25
C LEU A 37 11.39 -16.17 8.88
N VAL A 38 11.59 -16.86 7.76
CA VAL A 38 11.71 -16.28 6.42
C VAL A 38 10.66 -16.93 5.52
N ASP A 39 9.87 -16.08 4.85
CA ASP A 39 8.83 -16.40 3.85
C ASP A 39 7.44 -16.80 4.36
N LEU A 40 6.76 -15.87 5.02
CA LEU A 40 5.30 -15.78 4.90
C LEU A 40 4.97 -15.12 3.56
N PRO A 41 3.95 -15.61 2.82
CA PRO A 41 3.47 -14.89 1.63
C PRO A 41 2.97 -13.49 2.04
N CYS A 42 3.23 -12.50 1.20
CA CYS A 42 2.84 -11.11 1.44
C CYS A 42 1.35 -11.02 1.81
N GLY A 43 1.06 -10.67 3.07
CA GLY A 43 -0.30 -10.54 3.58
C GLY A 43 -0.78 -11.62 4.55
N GLU A 44 -0.04 -12.70 4.79
CA GLU A 44 -0.35 -13.62 5.88
C GLU A 44 0.15 -13.05 7.22
N ILE A 45 -0.72 -13.00 8.22
CA ILE A 45 -0.39 -12.50 9.57
C ILE A 45 -0.23 -13.69 10.51
N ARG A 46 0.94 -13.75 11.18
CA ARG A 46 1.13 -14.66 12.31
C ARG A 46 0.71 -13.96 13.58
N LEU A 47 -0.16 -14.64 14.32
CA LEU A 47 -0.59 -14.21 15.64
C LEU A 47 0.19 -14.94 16.72
N ASP A 48 0.46 -14.24 17.81
CA ASP A 48 0.95 -14.88 19.03
C ASP A 48 -0.17 -15.64 19.77
N MET A 49 0.19 -16.34 20.84
CA MET A 49 -0.79 -17.11 21.62
C MET A 49 -1.84 -16.23 22.30
N GLY A 50 -1.49 -15.02 22.73
CA GLY A 50 -2.41 -14.08 23.38
C GLY A 50 -3.44 -13.55 22.40
N GLU A 51 -3.00 -13.18 21.20
CA GLU A 51 -3.84 -12.71 20.10
C GLU A 51 -4.77 -13.81 19.57
N MET A 52 -4.29 -15.05 19.46
CA MET A 52 -5.12 -16.20 19.10
C MET A 52 -6.22 -16.46 20.13
N ILE A 53 -5.90 -16.37 21.43
CA ILE A 53 -6.89 -16.48 22.51
C ILE A 53 -7.88 -15.31 22.42
N GLY A 54 -7.38 -14.11 22.19
CA GLY A 54 -8.18 -12.91 22.02
C GLY A 54 -9.20 -12.99 20.89
N LEU A 55 -8.80 -13.49 19.71
CA LEU A 55 -9.74 -13.78 18.61
C LEU A 55 -10.75 -14.86 19.02
N SER A 56 -10.29 -15.91 19.68
CA SER A 56 -11.16 -17.02 20.09
C SER A 56 -12.21 -16.58 21.12
N MET A 57 -11.89 -15.61 21.97
CA MET A 57 -12.82 -15.10 22.99
C MET A 57 -13.76 -14.02 22.44
N ASN A 58 -13.29 -13.15 21.55
CA ASN A 58 -14.01 -11.95 21.16
C ASN A 58 -14.66 -12.00 19.77
N VAL A 59 -14.22 -12.92 18.90
CA VAL A 59 -14.64 -12.98 17.48
C VAL A 59 -15.29 -14.31 17.12
N PHE A 60 -14.72 -15.43 17.57
CA PHE A 60 -15.24 -16.76 17.23
C PHE A 60 -16.59 -17.02 17.89
N LYS A 61 -17.49 -17.69 17.14
CA LYS A 61 -18.90 -17.84 17.54
C LYS A 61 -19.18 -19.18 18.19
N HIS A 62 -18.32 -20.16 17.98
CA HIS A 62 -18.49 -21.49 18.54
C HIS A 62 -17.46 -21.77 19.63
N ASP A 63 -17.93 -22.40 20.71
CA ASP A 63 -17.06 -22.91 21.75
C ASP A 63 -16.06 -23.92 21.15
N ALA A 64 -14.79 -23.81 21.53
CA ALA A 64 -13.68 -24.62 21.02
C ALA A 64 -13.40 -24.50 19.51
N GLU A 65 -13.84 -23.43 18.87
CA GLU A 65 -13.39 -23.03 17.54
C GLU A 65 -11.88 -22.74 17.56
N ARG A 66 -11.14 -23.34 16.62
CA ARG A 66 -9.68 -23.28 16.54
C ARG A 66 -9.26 -22.36 15.42
N PHE A 67 -8.44 -21.38 15.76
CA PHE A 67 -7.76 -20.53 14.79
C PHE A 67 -6.91 -21.37 13.82
N MET A 68 -7.00 -21.07 12.53
CA MET A 68 -6.17 -21.71 11.51
C MET A 68 -5.18 -20.72 10.88
N ARG A 69 -5.69 -19.66 10.25
CA ARG A 69 -4.85 -18.62 9.59
C ARG A 69 -5.54 -17.26 9.59
N LEU A 70 -4.74 -16.21 9.52
CA LEU A 70 -5.19 -14.83 9.37
C LEU A 70 -4.51 -14.20 8.16
N PHE A 71 -5.29 -13.55 7.31
CA PHE A 71 -4.80 -12.87 6.14
C PHE A 71 -5.29 -11.44 6.10
N GLN A 72 -4.47 -10.61 5.50
CA GLN A 72 -4.75 -9.22 5.26
C GLN A 72 -5.26 -9.04 3.84
N VAL A 73 -6.46 -8.51 3.72
CA VAL A 73 -7.19 -8.44 2.45
C VAL A 73 -7.92 -7.11 2.33
N TYR A 74 -8.59 -6.92 1.21
CA TYR A 74 -9.38 -5.74 0.95
C TYR A 74 -10.80 -6.13 0.53
N SER A 75 -11.71 -5.17 0.64
CA SER A 75 -13.01 -5.19 -0.04
C SER A 75 -13.13 -3.91 -0.86
N HIS A 76 -13.94 -3.96 -1.92
CA HIS A 76 -14.22 -2.80 -2.78
C HIS A 76 -12.97 -2.13 -3.37
N PHE A 77 -11.88 -2.88 -3.58
CA PHE A 77 -10.63 -2.29 -4.07
C PHE A 77 -10.81 -1.67 -5.47
N GLY A 78 -11.50 -2.39 -6.35
CA GLY A 78 -11.73 -1.95 -7.74
C GLY A 78 -12.59 -0.69 -7.86
N THR A 79 -13.36 -0.33 -6.83
CA THR A 79 -14.31 0.79 -6.89
C THR A 79 -13.67 2.15 -6.60
N GLY A 80 -12.43 2.18 -6.11
CA GLY A 80 -11.80 3.39 -5.58
C GLY A 80 -11.95 3.56 -4.07
N GLU A 81 -12.94 2.91 -3.45
CA GLU A 81 -13.24 3.00 -2.02
C GLU A 81 -12.66 1.79 -1.27
N ILE A 82 -11.33 1.72 -1.18
CA ILE A 82 -10.66 0.57 -0.57
C ILE A 82 -11.03 0.44 0.90
N GLU A 83 -11.57 -0.71 1.26
CA GLU A 83 -11.75 -1.09 2.65
C GLU A 83 -10.71 -2.11 3.07
N ARG A 84 -9.84 -1.75 4.02
CA ARG A 84 -8.91 -2.69 4.63
C ARG A 84 -9.67 -3.67 5.53
N ARG A 85 -9.37 -4.97 5.37
CA ARG A 85 -10.04 -6.06 6.08
C ARG A 85 -9.04 -7.12 6.50
N LEU A 86 -9.45 -7.96 7.44
CA LEU A 86 -8.75 -9.17 7.81
C LEU A 86 -9.64 -10.38 7.53
N PHE A 87 -9.11 -11.34 6.80
CA PHE A 87 -9.76 -12.62 6.56
C PHE A 87 -9.23 -13.64 7.55
N ALA A 88 -10.04 -13.98 8.55
CA ALA A 88 -9.70 -14.99 9.55
C ALA A 88 -10.39 -16.31 9.21
N LEU A 89 -9.61 -17.38 9.25
CA LEU A 89 -10.07 -18.73 8.99
C LEU A 89 -9.93 -19.57 10.25
N SER A 90 -11.01 -20.23 10.64
CA SER A 90 -11.04 -21.23 11.70
C SER A 90 -11.34 -22.62 11.13
N ASN A 91 -11.32 -23.63 12.01
CA ASN A 91 -11.76 -24.97 11.66
C ASN A 91 -13.29 -25.11 11.47
N GLN A 92 -14.08 -24.04 11.65
CA GLN A 92 -15.55 -24.08 11.54
C GLN A 92 -16.14 -23.01 10.63
N ALA A 93 -15.47 -21.86 10.47
CA ALA A 93 -16.00 -20.72 9.72
C ALA A 93 -14.90 -19.85 9.10
N ALA A 94 -15.33 -19.05 8.13
CA ALA A 94 -14.57 -17.95 7.57
C ALA A 94 -15.16 -16.62 8.07
N TYR A 95 -14.29 -15.69 8.45
CA TYR A 95 -14.63 -14.38 8.97
C TYR A 95 -13.97 -13.28 8.15
N LEU A 96 -14.73 -12.22 7.89
CA LEU A 96 -14.19 -10.96 7.40
C LEU A 96 -14.31 -9.92 8.50
N LEU A 97 -13.17 -9.39 8.96
CA LEU A 97 -13.07 -8.50 10.11
C LEU A 97 -12.62 -7.10 9.67
N SER A 98 -13.10 -6.09 10.40
CA SER A 98 -12.53 -4.74 10.40
C SER A 98 -11.80 -4.51 11.72
N ALA A 99 -10.61 -3.92 11.65
CA ALA A 99 -9.96 -3.37 12.83
C ALA A 99 -10.49 -1.95 13.06
N GLU A 100 -11.18 -1.71 14.17
CA GLU A 100 -11.66 -0.38 14.56
C GLU A 100 -10.86 0.13 15.75
N ASN A 101 -10.46 1.41 15.69
CA ASN A 101 -9.79 2.09 16.81
C ASN A 101 -10.85 2.66 17.75
N PHE A 102 -10.90 2.19 19.00
CA PHE A 102 -11.70 2.83 20.04
C PHE A 102 -10.93 3.97 20.73
N VAL A 103 -11.67 4.91 21.31
CA VAL A 103 -11.20 6.14 22.00
C VAL A 103 -10.19 5.88 23.13
N ILE A 104 -10.02 4.64 23.56
CA ILE A 104 -9.10 4.22 24.63
C ILE A 104 -8.12 3.20 24.05
N SER A 105 -7.21 3.61 23.17
CA SER A 105 -5.99 2.90 22.70
C SER A 105 -6.04 1.38 22.38
N LYS A 106 -7.22 0.74 22.39
CA LYS A 106 -7.45 -0.67 22.13
C LYS A 106 -8.09 -0.79 20.75
N LYS A 107 -7.42 -1.51 19.86
CA LYS A 107 -8.00 -1.94 18.59
C LYS A 107 -8.95 -3.11 18.90
N SER A 108 -10.18 -3.04 18.43
CA SER A 108 -11.15 -4.13 18.54
C SER A 108 -11.48 -4.67 17.15
N PHE A 109 -11.62 -5.98 17.03
CA PHE A 109 -12.05 -6.62 15.79
C PHE A 109 -13.57 -6.67 15.72
N VAL A 110 -14.13 -6.10 14.65
CA VAL A 110 -15.56 -6.14 14.35
C VAL A 110 -15.80 -7.09 13.20
N THR A 111 -16.66 -8.09 13.42
CA THR A 111 -17.07 -9.03 12.38
C THR A 111 -17.98 -8.35 11.38
N ARG A 112 -17.52 -8.23 10.12
CA ARG A 112 -18.29 -7.69 9.00
C ARG A 112 -19.06 -8.78 8.28
N ALA A 113 -18.42 -9.92 8.09
CA ALA A 113 -19.05 -11.10 7.53
C ALA A 113 -18.63 -12.36 8.29
N TYR A 114 -19.58 -13.29 8.39
CA TYR A 114 -19.42 -14.59 9.01
C TYR A 114 -20.05 -15.65 8.10
N LEU A 115 -19.25 -16.64 7.71
CA LEU A 115 -19.69 -17.72 6.86
C LEU A 115 -19.17 -19.06 7.40
N PRO A 116 -20.02 -19.86 8.06
CA PRO A 116 -19.70 -21.23 8.45
C PRO A 116 -19.26 -22.06 7.24
N LEU A 117 -18.22 -22.87 7.42
CA LEU A 117 -17.70 -23.72 6.34
C LEU A 117 -18.80 -24.63 5.77
N ARG A 118 -19.71 -25.13 6.60
CA ARG A 118 -20.85 -25.95 6.17
C ARG A 118 -21.81 -25.27 5.20
N TYR A 119 -21.87 -23.94 5.21
CA TYR A 119 -22.77 -23.16 4.37
C TYR A 119 -22.06 -22.54 3.17
N ILE A 120 -20.79 -22.88 2.91
CA ILE A 120 -20.12 -22.47 1.68
C ILE A 120 -20.63 -23.35 0.54
N SER A 121 -21.33 -22.74 -0.41
CA SER A 121 -21.86 -23.44 -1.59
C SER A 121 -20.82 -23.54 -2.71
N SER A 122 -20.06 -22.46 -2.93
CA SER A 122 -18.97 -22.41 -3.90
C SER A 122 -18.04 -21.23 -3.67
N VAL A 123 -16.81 -21.35 -4.15
CA VAL A 123 -15.83 -20.26 -4.20
C VAL A 123 -15.59 -19.89 -5.65
N HIS A 124 -15.87 -18.63 -6.00
CA HIS A 124 -15.60 -18.09 -7.32
C HIS A 124 -14.30 -17.30 -7.27
N VAL A 125 -13.37 -17.62 -8.15
CA VAL A 125 -12.05 -17.00 -8.18
C VAL A 125 -11.96 -16.14 -9.44
N GLY A 126 -11.75 -14.84 -9.26
CA GLY A 126 -11.59 -13.89 -10.35
C GLY A 126 -10.25 -14.02 -11.08
N PRO A 127 -10.01 -13.15 -12.08
CA PRO A 127 -8.80 -13.16 -12.88
C PRO A 127 -7.53 -13.05 -12.02
N ASP A 128 -6.51 -13.85 -12.34
CA ASP A 128 -5.21 -13.89 -11.65
C ASP A 128 -5.29 -14.03 -10.11
N TRP A 129 -6.36 -14.61 -9.56
CA TRP A 129 -6.56 -14.75 -8.10
C TRP A 129 -6.53 -13.42 -7.34
N GLN A 130 -6.79 -12.29 -8.02
CA GLN A 130 -6.78 -10.95 -7.43
C GLN A 130 -8.04 -10.67 -6.60
N VAL A 131 -9.14 -11.36 -6.91
CA VAL A 131 -10.43 -11.26 -6.22
C VAL A 131 -11.04 -12.64 -6.07
N MET A 132 -11.71 -12.89 -4.95
CA MET A 132 -12.44 -14.13 -4.65
C MET A 132 -13.80 -13.80 -4.05
N TYR A 133 -14.79 -14.63 -4.36
CA TYR A 133 -16.16 -14.52 -3.86
C TYR A 133 -16.56 -15.84 -3.20
N LEU A 134 -16.84 -15.82 -1.91
CA LEU A 134 -17.34 -16.97 -1.18
C LEU A 134 -18.87 -16.91 -1.19
N HIS A 135 -19.48 -17.82 -1.93
CA HIS A 135 -20.93 -17.91 -2.01
C HIS A 135 -21.45 -18.80 -0.89
N ALA A 136 -22.41 -18.27 -0.15
CA ALA A 136 -23.16 -19.03 0.83
C ALA A 136 -24.24 -19.89 0.15
N GLU A 137 -24.78 -20.86 0.88
CA GLU A 137 -26.00 -21.57 0.49
C GLU A 137 -27.19 -20.61 0.40
N LYS A 138 -28.19 -21.00 -0.40
CA LYS A 138 -29.39 -20.21 -0.60
C LYS A 138 -30.05 -19.93 0.76
N ASP A 139 -30.44 -18.69 0.99
CA ASP A 139 -31.09 -18.19 2.22
C ASP A 139 -30.17 -18.01 3.45
N TYR A 140 -28.85 -18.22 3.32
CA TYR A 140 -27.90 -17.86 4.38
C TYR A 140 -27.39 -16.42 4.22
N ASN A 141 -27.60 -15.58 5.24
CA ASN A 141 -27.05 -14.22 5.28
C ASN A 141 -25.65 -14.24 5.89
N VAL A 142 -24.66 -13.77 5.14
CA VAL A 142 -23.27 -13.68 5.61
C VAL A 142 -22.96 -12.39 6.36
N CYS A 143 -23.78 -11.35 6.21
CA CYS A 143 -23.53 -10.06 6.83
C CYS A 143 -24.12 -9.96 8.22
N GLU A 144 -23.31 -9.45 9.14
CA GLU A 144 -23.69 -9.27 10.54
C GLU A 144 -23.89 -7.80 10.93
N ALA A 145 -23.26 -6.87 10.20
CA ALA A 145 -23.23 -5.45 10.57
C ALA A 145 -24.48 -4.65 10.16
N GLU A 146 -25.29 -5.14 9.22
CA GLU A 146 -26.48 -4.42 8.73
C GLU A 146 -27.68 -5.38 8.65
N ALA A 147 -28.59 -5.30 9.63
CA ALA A 147 -29.75 -6.19 9.75
C ALA A 147 -30.70 -6.16 8.52
N ASP A 148 -30.63 -5.12 7.69
CA ASP A 148 -31.49 -4.92 6.52
C ASP A 148 -30.85 -5.30 5.17
N LYS A 149 -29.57 -5.69 5.15
CA LYS A 149 -28.89 -6.14 3.92
C LYS A 149 -28.67 -7.65 3.95
N PHE A 150 -29.45 -8.37 3.17
CA PHE A 150 -29.21 -9.78 2.89
C PHE A 150 -28.06 -9.90 1.88
N LEU A 151 -26.90 -10.37 2.34
CA LEU A 151 -25.77 -10.69 1.48
C LEU A 151 -25.54 -12.19 1.54
N SER A 152 -25.38 -12.81 0.38
CA SER A 152 -25.08 -14.25 0.23
C SER A 152 -23.66 -14.49 -0.24
N VAL A 153 -22.86 -13.43 -0.37
CA VAL A 153 -21.52 -13.48 -0.96
C VAL A 153 -20.57 -12.62 -0.12
N VAL A 154 -19.41 -13.18 0.21
CA VAL A 154 -18.28 -12.45 0.81
C VAL A 154 -17.24 -12.17 -0.28
N GLU A 155 -16.98 -10.90 -0.56
CA GLU A 155 -15.91 -10.47 -1.46
C GLU A 155 -14.57 -10.34 -0.72
N ILE A 156 -13.51 -10.88 -1.32
CA ILE A 156 -12.14 -10.80 -0.85
C ILE A 156 -11.26 -10.34 -2.02
N CYS A 157 -10.74 -9.12 -1.94
CA CYS A 157 -9.72 -8.62 -2.86
C CYS A 157 -8.33 -8.88 -2.23
N THR A 158 -7.50 -9.66 -2.92
CA THR A 158 -6.15 -10.02 -2.43
C THR A 158 -5.10 -9.06 -2.92
N ALA A 159 -5.32 -8.40 -4.07
CA ALA A 159 -4.36 -7.54 -4.75
C ALA A 159 -2.98 -8.20 -5.00
N CYS A 160 -2.90 -9.53 -4.91
CA CYS A 160 -1.69 -10.33 -5.09
C CYS A 160 -2.10 -11.76 -5.42
N LYS A 161 -1.59 -12.27 -6.55
CA LYS A 161 -1.89 -13.61 -7.05
C LYS A 161 -1.46 -14.70 -6.06
N GLN A 162 -0.25 -14.57 -5.51
CA GLN A 162 0.30 -15.56 -4.59
C GLN A 162 -0.51 -15.64 -3.29
N LEU A 163 -0.97 -14.51 -2.78
CA LEU A 163 -1.86 -14.47 -1.61
C LEU A 163 -3.21 -15.12 -1.92
N GLY A 164 -3.80 -14.83 -3.08
CA GLY A 164 -5.06 -15.46 -3.48
C GLY A 164 -4.98 -16.97 -3.59
N ILE A 165 -3.90 -17.50 -4.15
CA ILE A 165 -3.63 -18.95 -4.17
C ILE A 165 -3.52 -19.49 -2.74
N THR A 166 -2.73 -18.82 -1.88
CA THR A 166 -2.52 -19.24 -0.49
C THR A 166 -3.82 -19.28 0.33
N ILE A 167 -4.68 -18.26 0.19
CA ILE A 167 -5.97 -18.20 0.87
C ILE A 167 -6.88 -19.34 0.39
N LEU A 168 -6.92 -19.59 -0.92
CA LEU A 168 -7.72 -20.68 -1.47
C LEU A 168 -7.25 -22.05 -0.97
N ASP A 169 -5.95 -22.28 -0.92
CA ASP A 169 -5.36 -23.51 -0.38
C ASP A 169 -5.68 -23.70 1.11
N ALA A 170 -5.58 -22.62 1.89
CA ALA A 170 -5.94 -22.63 3.31
C ALA A 170 -7.45 -22.92 3.51
N LEU A 171 -8.31 -22.32 2.68
CA LEU A 171 -9.75 -22.52 2.72
C LEU A 171 -10.13 -23.96 2.33
N ASN A 172 -9.53 -24.50 1.27
CA ASN A 172 -9.71 -25.89 0.87
C ASN A 172 -9.31 -26.83 2.01
N TYR A 173 -8.15 -26.61 2.63
CA TYR A 173 -7.68 -27.39 3.76
C TYR A 173 -8.62 -27.31 4.96
N ALA A 174 -9.12 -26.12 5.32
CA ALA A 174 -10.09 -25.96 6.41
C ALA A 174 -11.41 -26.68 6.10
N TYR A 175 -11.91 -26.57 4.87
CA TYR A 175 -13.14 -27.23 4.43
C TYR A 175 -13.01 -28.75 4.44
N GLU A 176 -11.92 -29.31 3.92
CA GLU A 176 -11.66 -30.75 3.95
C GLU A 176 -11.55 -31.30 5.38
N ASN A 177 -10.91 -30.55 6.28
CA ASN A 177 -10.87 -30.90 7.70
C ASN A 177 -12.25 -30.81 8.37
N TYR A 178 -13.07 -29.83 7.99
CA TYR A 178 -14.44 -29.74 8.50
C TYR A 178 -15.29 -30.92 8.03
N VAL A 179 -15.31 -31.21 6.73
CA VAL A 179 -16.09 -32.32 6.15
C VAL A 179 -15.63 -33.64 6.73
N SER A 180 -14.33 -33.93 6.78
CA SER A 180 -13.82 -35.20 7.34
C SER A 180 -14.20 -35.44 8.80
N ASN A 181 -14.38 -34.39 9.60
CA ASN A 181 -14.77 -34.51 11.01
C ASN A 181 -16.29 -34.52 11.23
N PHE A 182 -17.10 -33.95 10.32
CA PHE A 182 -18.53 -33.69 10.56
C PHE A 182 -19.50 -34.21 9.48
N GLN A 183 -19.03 -34.53 8.27
CA GLN A 183 -19.85 -35.00 7.14
C GLN A 183 -19.20 -36.22 6.44
N LEU A 184 -19.88 -37.37 6.47
CA LEU A 184 -19.37 -38.65 5.93
C LEU A 184 -19.34 -38.71 4.39
N ASP A 185 -20.12 -37.86 3.71
CA ASP A 185 -20.10 -37.77 2.26
C ASP A 185 -19.00 -36.81 1.82
N LYS A 186 -18.01 -37.33 1.06
CA LYS A 186 -16.85 -36.58 0.56
C LYS A 186 -17.28 -35.49 -0.43
N ILE A 187 -17.73 -34.35 0.07
CA ILE A 187 -17.99 -33.16 -0.73
C ILE A 187 -16.69 -32.37 -0.79
N LYS A 188 -16.08 -32.28 -1.98
CA LYS A 188 -15.00 -31.33 -2.23
C LYS A 188 -15.58 -29.93 -2.39
N LEU A 189 -14.86 -28.92 -1.90
CA LEU A 189 -15.23 -27.53 -2.11
C LEU A 189 -15.34 -27.24 -3.60
N LYS A 190 -16.48 -26.70 -4.03
CA LYS A 190 -16.71 -26.33 -5.43
C LYS A 190 -15.99 -25.01 -5.72
N VAL A 191 -14.83 -25.10 -6.37
CA VAL A 191 -14.07 -23.94 -6.84
C VAL A 191 -14.41 -23.68 -8.31
N CYS A 192 -15.01 -22.53 -8.59
CA CYS A 192 -15.34 -22.06 -9.92
C CYS A 192 -14.32 -20.99 -10.33
N PRO A 193 -13.32 -21.31 -11.19
CA PRO A 193 -12.51 -20.26 -11.78
C PRO A 193 -13.40 -19.43 -12.71
N ASP A 194 -13.50 -18.12 -12.44
CA ASP A 194 -14.08 -17.13 -13.34
C ASP A 194 -12.94 -16.25 -13.88
N PRO A 195 -12.15 -16.78 -14.85
CA PRO A 195 -10.91 -16.16 -15.27
C PRO A 195 -11.14 -14.80 -15.95
N THR A 196 -12.36 -14.47 -16.39
CA THR A 196 -12.73 -13.14 -16.87
C THR A 196 -14.25 -12.96 -16.83
N PRO A 197 -14.80 -12.20 -15.86
CA PRO A 197 -16.22 -11.94 -15.78
C PRO A 197 -16.78 -11.31 -17.08
N GLN A 198 -18.02 -11.63 -17.44
CA GLN A 198 -18.62 -11.14 -18.70
C GLN A 198 -18.68 -9.61 -18.77
N TYR A 199 -18.88 -8.92 -17.65
CA TYR A 199 -18.87 -7.46 -17.60
C TYR A 199 -17.49 -6.90 -18.00
N LEU A 200 -16.42 -7.55 -17.54
CA LEU A 200 -15.04 -7.17 -17.83
C LEU A 200 -14.72 -7.38 -19.31
N ILE A 201 -15.15 -8.50 -19.90
CA ILE A 201 -15.00 -8.75 -21.34
C ILE A 201 -15.73 -7.67 -22.16
N ARG A 202 -16.96 -7.32 -21.79
CA ARG A 202 -17.74 -6.28 -22.48
C ARG A 202 -17.06 -4.91 -22.39
N PHE A 203 -16.53 -4.56 -21.21
CA PHE A 203 -15.77 -3.34 -21.01
C PHE A 203 -14.53 -3.30 -21.91
N ILE A 204 -13.67 -4.33 -21.86
CA ILE A 204 -12.45 -4.38 -22.67
C ILE A 204 -12.79 -4.35 -24.17
N SER A 205 -13.83 -5.08 -24.59
CA SER A 205 -14.27 -5.14 -25.99
C SER A 205 -14.70 -3.76 -26.50
N LYS A 206 -15.42 -3.00 -25.67
CA LYS A 206 -15.88 -1.64 -25.96
C LYS A 206 -14.71 -0.67 -26.09
N GLU A 207 -13.79 -0.68 -25.12
CA GLU A 207 -12.66 0.26 -25.09
C GLU A 207 -11.58 -0.04 -26.14
N LEU A 208 -11.44 -1.31 -26.54
CA LEU A 208 -10.52 -1.73 -27.62
C LEU A 208 -11.18 -1.83 -29.00
N HIS A 209 -12.51 -1.65 -29.09
CA HIS A 209 -13.29 -1.87 -30.31
C HIS A 209 -13.05 -3.23 -30.98
N LYS A 210 -13.07 -4.30 -30.18
CA LYS A 210 -12.74 -5.67 -30.61
C LYS A 210 -13.72 -6.69 -30.01
N ASP A 211 -14.20 -7.63 -30.82
CA ASP A 211 -15.25 -8.59 -30.42
C ASP A 211 -14.78 -9.72 -29.48
N ALA A 212 -13.46 -9.94 -29.37
CA ALA A 212 -12.86 -10.95 -28.49
C ALA A 212 -11.47 -10.49 -28.03
N PRO A 213 -11.39 -9.58 -27.05
CA PRO A 213 -10.12 -9.15 -26.50
C PRO A 213 -9.50 -10.27 -25.64
N VAL A 214 -8.17 -10.35 -25.66
CA VAL A 214 -7.41 -11.26 -24.81
C VAL A 214 -6.91 -10.48 -23.61
N LEU A 215 -7.28 -10.94 -22.41
CA LEU A 215 -6.75 -10.44 -21.15
C LEU A 215 -5.48 -11.22 -20.81
N TYR A 216 -4.32 -10.56 -20.88
CA TYR A 216 -3.03 -11.16 -20.54
C TYR A 216 -2.74 -11.10 -19.04
N GLY A 217 -3.26 -10.09 -18.35
CA GLY A 217 -3.12 -9.97 -16.91
C GLY A 217 -4.12 -9.01 -16.28
N TYR A 218 -4.51 -9.31 -15.05
CA TYR A 218 -5.38 -8.49 -14.23
C TYR A 218 -4.68 -8.14 -12.92
N TYR A 219 -4.74 -6.87 -12.52
CA TYR A 219 -4.06 -6.36 -11.32
C TYR A 219 -4.95 -5.39 -10.58
N LEU A 220 -4.89 -5.43 -9.25
CA LEU A 220 -5.39 -4.36 -8.39
C LEU A 220 -4.20 -3.49 -7.98
N ALA A 221 -4.25 -2.21 -8.33
CA ALA A 221 -3.15 -1.29 -8.10
C ALA A 221 -3.67 0.08 -7.64
N GLN A 222 -2.82 0.87 -7.01
CA GLN A 222 -3.06 2.31 -6.95
C GLN A 222 -2.32 2.98 -8.10
N TRP A 223 -3.06 3.75 -8.90
CA TRP A 223 -2.52 4.42 -10.07
C TRP A 223 -2.32 5.92 -9.82
N ARG A 224 -1.20 6.44 -10.34
CA ARG A 224 -0.92 7.88 -10.38
C ARG A 224 -0.20 8.25 -11.66
N GLN A 225 -0.71 9.27 -12.35
CA GLN A 225 -0.03 9.85 -13.51
C GLN A 225 0.87 11.01 -13.08
N MET A 226 2.08 11.07 -13.64
CA MET A 226 3.03 12.17 -13.41
C MET A 226 3.61 12.64 -14.75
N LYS A 227 3.54 13.94 -15.06
CA LYS A 227 4.12 14.48 -16.30
C LYS A 227 5.63 14.65 -16.15
N LEU A 228 6.42 14.09 -17.08
CA LEU A 228 7.87 14.30 -17.19
C LEU A 228 8.21 15.77 -17.41
N TYR A 229 7.39 16.51 -18.17
CA TYR A 229 7.64 17.92 -18.53
C TYR A 229 6.99 18.96 -17.60
N SER A 230 6.33 18.53 -16.52
CA SER A 230 6.17 19.40 -15.34
C SER A 230 7.51 19.71 -14.65
N MET A 231 8.61 19.16 -15.19
CA MET A 231 10.00 19.36 -14.72
C MET A 231 10.77 20.43 -15.51
N ASN A 232 10.13 21.12 -16.48
CA ASN A 232 10.77 22.18 -17.29
C ASN A 232 10.36 23.61 -16.90
N GLY A 233 9.47 23.80 -15.93
CA GLY A 233 9.69 24.89 -14.97
C GLY A 233 10.66 24.34 -13.94
N GLU A 234 11.72 25.08 -13.60
CA GLU A 234 12.67 24.72 -12.54
C GLU A 234 11.95 23.91 -11.44
N GLY A 235 12.23 22.60 -11.36
CA GLY A 235 11.64 21.79 -10.30
C GLY A 235 11.88 22.51 -8.97
N TYR A 236 10.88 22.55 -8.08
CA TYR A 236 10.96 23.22 -6.77
C TYR A 236 11.98 22.51 -5.87
N GLN A 237 13.24 22.62 -6.25
CA GLN A 237 14.40 21.98 -5.70
C GLN A 237 15.40 23.07 -5.40
N HIS A 238 15.56 23.36 -4.12
CA HIS A 238 16.61 24.26 -3.67
C HIS A 238 17.23 23.66 -2.43
N SER A 239 18.55 23.70 -2.39
CA SER A 239 19.32 23.07 -1.33
C SER A 239 20.45 23.99 -0.94
N GLY A 240 20.71 24.10 0.36
CA GLY A 240 21.70 25.03 0.85
C GLY A 240 21.85 24.95 2.36
N PHE A 241 22.98 25.46 2.84
CA PHE A 241 23.19 25.62 4.26
C PHE A 241 22.46 26.87 4.74
N LEU A 242 21.52 26.68 5.66
CA LEU A 242 20.85 27.78 6.35
C LEU A 242 21.19 27.70 7.83
N TYR A 243 21.30 28.86 8.45
CA TYR A 243 21.28 28.96 9.91
C TYR A 243 19.82 29.02 10.33
N HIS A 244 19.39 28.14 11.24
CA HIS A 244 18.01 28.09 11.70
C HIS A 244 17.91 28.12 13.22
N LYS A 245 16.75 28.56 13.70
CA LYS A 245 16.40 28.60 15.11
C LYS A 245 14.89 28.39 15.26
N GLU A 246 14.50 27.40 16.06
CA GLU A 246 13.10 27.21 16.43
C GLU A 246 12.71 28.15 17.57
N VAL A 247 11.59 28.84 17.37
CA VAL A 247 10.97 29.78 18.30
C VAL A 247 9.66 29.15 18.76
N GLY A 248 9.74 28.36 19.84
CA GLY A 248 8.60 27.69 20.45
C GLY A 248 7.87 28.59 21.46
N GLY A 249 6.56 28.73 21.27
CA GLY A 249 5.66 29.40 22.21
C GLY A 249 5.37 28.54 23.43
N GLY A 250 5.68 29.07 24.62
CA GLY A 250 5.30 28.51 25.92
C GLY A 250 6.12 27.29 26.35
N VAL A 251 7.26 27.47 27.03
CA VAL A 251 7.41 27.54 28.50
C VAL A 251 8.88 27.91 28.79
N SER A 252 9.15 29.09 29.37
CA SER A 252 10.47 29.76 29.34
C SER A 252 11.59 29.17 30.23
N TRP A 253 11.48 27.91 30.66
CA TRP A 253 12.47 27.26 31.54
C TRP A 253 13.10 25.98 30.99
N LEU A 254 12.73 25.55 29.78
CA LEU A 254 13.49 24.55 29.02
C LEU A 254 14.32 25.28 27.95
N LEU A 255 15.56 25.57 28.31
CA LEU A 255 16.59 26.15 27.44
C LEU A 255 16.87 25.22 26.25
N GLY A 256 16.12 25.38 25.15
CA GLY A 256 16.67 25.15 23.81
C GLY A 256 17.68 26.26 23.53
N SER A 257 18.89 25.91 23.08
CA SER A 257 19.97 26.89 22.83
C SER A 257 19.42 28.06 22.00
N GLY A 258 19.45 29.27 22.54
CA GLY A 258 18.98 30.48 21.86
C GLY A 258 19.80 30.88 20.62
N ASP A 259 20.72 30.02 20.20
CA ASP A 259 21.71 30.25 19.17
C ASP A 259 21.28 29.60 17.84
N PHE A 260 21.58 30.29 16.75
CA PHE A 260 21.36 29.77 15.41
C PHE A 260 22.27 28.58 15.13
N GLN A 261 21.69 27.50 14.64
CA GLN A 261 22.42 26.30 14.23
C GLN A 261 22.49 26.22 12.71
N GLN A 262 23.66 25.92 12.17
CA GLN A 262 23.80 25.68 10.74
C GLN A 262 23.33 24.26 10.42
N SER A 263 22.45 24.11 9.44
CA SER A 263 22.03 22.81 8.92
C SER A 263 21.87 22.89 7.41
N TYR A 264 22.02 21.76 6.73
CA TYR A 264 21.79 21.67 5.30
C TYR A 264 20.30 21.42 5.05
N PHE A 265 19.64 22.34 4.36
CA PHE A 265 18.24 22.24 4.02
C PHE A 265 18.07 21.81 2.57
N HIS A 266 17.07 20.98 2.32
CA HIS A 266 16.66 20.52 1.01
C HIS A 266 15.15 20.65 0.87
N LEU A 267 14.71 21.54 -0.01
CA LEU A 267 13.34 21.61 -0.48
C LEU A 267 13.24 20.75 -1.74
N GLN A 268 12.28 19.84 -1.78
CA GLN A 268 11.91 19.09 -2.98
C GLN A 268 10.39 19.00 -3.06
N ASN A 269 9.80 19.63 -4.08
CA ASN A 269 8.35 19.74 -4.24
C ASN A 269 7.72 20.40 -3.00
N LYS A 270 6.91 19.65 -2.24
CA LYS A 270 6.30 20.07 -0.97
C LYS A 270 7.05 19.53 0.26
N LYS A 271 8.30 19.08 0.17
CA LYS A 271 9.03 18.55 1.35
C LYS A 271 10.24 19.40 1.67
N PHE A 272 10.31 19.89 2.91
CA PHE A 272 11.40 20.70 3.42
C PHE A 272 12.13 19.93 4.52
N THR A 273 13.36 19.48 4.24
CA THR A 273 14.13 18.56 5.09
C THR A 273 15.46 19.17 5.54
N SER A 274 15.98 18.79 6.71
CA SER A 274 17.27 19.27 7.26
C SER A 274 18.23 18.12 7.61
N PHE A 275 19.54 18.34 7.46
CA PHE A 275 20.64 17.42 7.82
C PHE A 275 21.67 18.20 8.67
N PRO A 276 22.25 17.66 9.79
CA PRO A 276 22.73 16.28 9.98
C PRO A 276 22.12 15.52 11.17
N THR A 277 21.17 16.09 11.91
CA THR A 277 20.48 15.42 13.01
C THR A 277 19.21 14.74 12.49
N LEU A 278 19.21 13.41 12.54
CA LEU A 278 18.09 12.47 12.28
C LEU A 278 16.83 12.71 13.17
N ARG A 279 16.53 13.94 13.60
CA ARG A 279 15.48 14.26 14.58
C ARG A 279 14.50 15.36 14.19
N ALA A 280 14.61 15.99 13.02
CA ALA A 280 13.62 16.98 12.61
C ALA A 280 13.27 16.84 11.12
N ASN A 281 12.37 15.91 10.82
CA ASN A 281 11.50 16.10 9.66
C ASN A 281 10.63 17.33 10.00
N LEU A 282 10.88 18.48 9.38
CA LEU A 282 10.05 19.68 9.57
C LEU A 282 8.62 19.52 9.00
N GLY A 283 8.25 18.32 8.57
CA GLY A 283 6.96 17.99 7.98
C GLY A 283 6.92 18.22 6.48
N ASN A 284 5.79 17.82 5.88
CA ASN A 284 5.42 18.27 4.55
C ASN A 284 5.16 19.79 4.61
N ALA A 285 5.31 20.50 3.50
CA ALA A 285 4.97 21.93 3.36
C ALA A 285 3.50 22.19 3.74
N ASP A 286 2.65 21.16 3.78
CA ASP A 286 1.27 21.20 4.28
C ASP A 286 1.16 21.55 5.79
N SER A 287 2.25 21.46 6.57
CA SER A 287 2.30 21.94 7.95
C SER A 287 2.73 23.40 8.09
N VAL A 288 3.19 24.02 7.00
CA VAL A 288 3.57 25.44 6.94
C VAL A 288 2.32 26.26 6.64
N ILE A 289 2.02 27.19 7.54
CA ILE A 289 0.89 28.12 7.44
C ILE A 289 1.29 29.34 6.62
N ASP A 290 2.49 29.87 6.84
CA ASP A 290 2.94 31.12 6.24
C ASP A 290 4.48 31.21 6.20
N VAL A 291 4.98 32.04 5.29
CA VAL A 291 6.41 32.38 5.17
C VAL A 291 6.55 33.89 5.04
N ALA A 292 7.26 34.51 5.97
CA ALA A 292 7.42 35.96 6.03
C ALA A 292 8.90 36.36 6.05
N GLU A 293 9.24 37.43 5.31
CA GLU A 293 10.54 38.07 5.43
C GLU A 293 10.65 38.81 6.78
N LEU A 294 11.80 38.67 7.45
CA LEU A 294 12.08 39.35 8.70
C LEU A 294 13.11 40.46 8.48
N LYS A 295 12.94 41.58 9.20
CA LYS A 295 13.96 42.63 9.26
C LYS A 295 15.10 42.17 10.17
N GLY A 296 16.19 41.73 9.55
CA GLY A 296 17.43 41.37 10.24
C GLY A 296 18.15 42.58 10.86
N ASP A 297 19.15 42.29 11.68
CA ASP A 297 20.10 43.28 12.21
C ASP A 297 21.35 43.42 11.32
N ASP A 298 22.26 44.34 11.64
CA ASP A 298 23.49 44.58 10.87
C ASP A 298 24.40 43.33 10.74
N ARG A 299 24.20 42.32 11.60
CA ARG A 299 24.99 41.08 11.62
C ARG A 299 24.31 39.93 10.87
N SER A 300 22.99 39.98 10.73
CA SER A 300 22.16 38.96 10.08
C SER A 300 21.06 39.61 9.22
N PRO A 301 21.42 40.32 8.15
CA PRO A 301 20.47 41.17 7.41
C PRO A 301 19.44 40.39 6.57
N TYR A 302 19.68 39.11 6.29
CA TYR A 302 18.87 38.31 5.36
C TYR A 302 18.13 37.19 6.10
N MET A 303 16.98 37.51 6.67
CA MET A 303 16.21 36.60 7.52
C MET A 303 14.79 36.36 7.01
N PHE A 304 14.30 35.15 7.20
CA PHE A 304 12.90 34.81 6.96
C PHE A 304 12.38 33.86 8.03
N GLU A 305 11.06 33.86 8.26
CA GLU A 305 10.37 33.01 9.22
C GLU A 305 9.39 32.09 8.50
N VAL A 306 9.36 30.83 8.93
CA VAL A 306 8.38 29.82 8.52
C VAL A 306 7.47 29.56 9.71
N VAL A 307 6.18 29.84 9.56
CA VAL A 307 5.16 29.62 10.59
C VAL A 307 4.54 28.24 10.40
N LEU A 308 4.70 27.37 11.39
CA LEU A 308 4.06 26.05 11.44
C LEU A 308 2.83 26.10 12.36
N LYS A 309 2.00 25.05 12.32
CA LYS A 309 0.80 24.95 13.19
C LYS A 309 1.10 25.14 14.69
N ASN A 310 2.25 24.66 15.16
CA ASN A 310 2.59 24.62 16.59
C ASN A 310 3.92 25.33 16.95
N SER A 311 4.69 25.81 15.96
CA SER A 311 5.98 26.47 16.20
C SER A 311 6.33 27.45 15.08
N ARG A 312 7.38 28.25 15.28
CA ARG A 312 7.93 29.15 14.26
C ARG A 312 9.40 28.88 14.12
N ILE A 313 9.93 28.93 12.90
CA ILE A 313 11.36 28.67 12.66
C ILE A 313 11.91 29.83 11.85
N GLN A 314 12.97 30.44 12.39
CA GLN A 314 13.65 31.58 11.77
C GLN A 314 14.92 31.09 11.08
N PHE A 315 15.17 31.61 9.88
CA PHE A 315 16.29 31.27 9.03
C PHE A 315 17.14 32.49 8.71
N ILE A 316 18.46 32.32 8.66
CA ILE A 316 19.41 33.32 8.13
C ILE A 316 20.05 32.75 6.86
N CYS A 317 20.02 33.55 5.80
CA CYS A 317 20.60 33.24 4.49
C CYS A 317 21.91 33.98 4.27
N GLN A 318 22.70 33.49 3.30
CA GLN A 318 24.00 34.10 2.96
C GLN A 318 23.86 35.38 2.12
N SER A 319 22.74 35.56 1.43
CA SER A 319 22.46 36.73 0.60
C SER A 319 20.97 37.01 0.50
N ALA A 320 20.60 38.25 0.14
CA ALA A 320 19.22 38.62 -0.15
C ALA A 320 18.63 37.80 -1.33
N ALA A 321 19.45 37.48 -2.33
CA ALA A 321 19.02 36.68 -3.47
C ALA A 321 18.68 35.24 -3.05
N ASP A 322 19.48 34.65 -2.16
CA ASP A 322 19.23 33.32 -1.62
C ASP A 322 17.97 33.30 -0.72
N MET A 323 17.81 34.32 0.12
CA MET A 323 16.60 34.51 0.95
C MET A 323 15.33 34.61 0.10
N HIS A 324 15.30 35.49 -0.90
CA HIS A 324 14.14 35.61 -1.79
C HIS A 324 13.88 34.34 -2.58
N LYS A 325 14.93 33.59 -2.96
CA LYS A 325 14.79 32.30 -3.63
C LYS A 325 14.14 31.26 -2.71
N TRP A 326 14.57 31.16 -1.45
CA TRP A 326 13.95 30.30 -0.45
C TRP A 326 12.49 30.67 -0.19
N ILE A 327 12.19 31.94 0.08
CA ILE A 327 10.82 32.42 0.31
C ILE A 327 9.93 32.10 -0.89
N SER A 328 10.37 32.48 -2.10
CA SER A 328 9.61 32.26 -3.33
C SER A 328 9.28 30.78 -3.55
N LEU A 329 10.26 29.90 -3.40
CA LEU A 329 10.07 28.47 -3.62
C LEU A 329 9.23 27.79 -2.54
N ILE A 330 9.35 28.20 -1.27
CA ILE A 330 8.52 27.65 -0.18
C ILE A 330 7.08 28.16 -0.33
N THR A 331 6.87 29.46 -0.61
CA THR A 331 5.54 30.03 -0.88
C THR A 331 4.89 29.36 -2.08
N LEU A 332 5.65 29.09 -3.14
CA LEU A 332 5.16 28.36 -4.31
C LEU A 332 4.82 26.91 -3.98
N ALA A 333 5.61 26.24 -3.14
CA ALA A 333 5.31 24.89 -2.66
C ALA A 333 4.01 24.84 -1.85
N ILE A 334 3.78 25.81 -0.96
CA ILE A 334 2.56 25.95 -0.14
C ILE A 334 1.33 26.28 -1.00
N THR A 335 1.49 27.13 -2.02
CA THR A 335 0.38 27.60 -2.86
C THR A 335 0.11 26.71 -4.08
N SER A 336 1.03 25.78 -4.42
CA SER A 336 0.85 24.85 -5.53
C SER A 336 -0.22 23.79 -5.23
N THR A 337 -1.31 23.83 -5.99
CA THR A 337 -2.38 22.81 -6.05
C THR A 337 -2.07 21.69 -7.06
N ASP A 338 -1.01 21.83 -7.86
CA ASP A 338 -0.72 20.96 -9.02
C ASP A 338 -0.09 19.58 -8.67
N MET A 339 -0.16 19.16 -7.40
CA MET A 339 0.34 17.84 -6.97
C MET A 339 -0.77 16.92 -6.40
N ASP A 340 -2.03 17.29 -6.62
CA ASP A 340 -3.23 16.77 -5.95
C ASP A 340 -3.87 15.51 -6.56
N ASP A 341 -3.21 14.77 -7.45
CA ASP A 341 -3.73 13.43 -7.78
C ASP A 341 -3.20 12.43 -6.74
N GLU A 342 -3.94 12.29 -5.64
CA GLU A 342 -3.82 11.15 -4.74
C GLU A 342 -3.90 9.85 -5.55
N PRO A 343 -3.08 8.83 -5.22
CA PRO A 343 -3.05 7.61 -6.00
C PRO A 343 -4.41 6.90 -5.91
N ALA A 344 -5.07 6.74 -7.07
CA ALA A 344 -6.41 6.20 -7.15
C ALA A 344 -6.36 4.66 -7.17
N ALA A 345 -7.11 4.02 -6.27
CA ALA A 345 -7.30 2.58 -6.35
C ALA A 345 -8.06 2.20 -7.62
N CYS A 346 -7.55 1.22 -8.35
CA CYS A 346 -8.06 0.87 -9.66
C CYS A 346 -7.78 -0.58 -10.04
N VAL A 347 -8.48 -0.99 -11.08
CA VAL A 347 -8.25 -2.22 -11.82
C VAL A 347 -7.37 -1.91 -13.03
N VAL A 348 -6.30 -2.68 -13.21
CA VAL A 348 -5.43 -2.62 -14.38
C VAL A 348 -5.60 -3.89 -15.19
N CYS A 349 -6.09 -3.73 -16.42
CA CYS A 349 -6.24 -4.80 -17.39
C CYS A 349 -5.14 -4.70 -18.44
N LEU A 350 -4.27 -5.70 -18.48
CA LEU A 350 -3.24 -5.82 -19.50
C LEU A 350 -3.79 -6.61 -20.69
N CYS A 351 -4.04 -5.93 -21.79
CA CYS A 351 -4.48 -6.50 -23.06
C CYS A 351 -3.46 -6.12 -24.16
N GLU A 352 -3.93 -5.88 -25.39
CA GLU A 352 -3.13 -5.24 -26.45
C GLU A 352 -2.77 -3.78 -26.13
N SER A 353 -3.48 -3.18 -25.16
CA SER A 353 -3.17 -1.93 -24.49
C SER A 353 -3.38 -2.13 -22.99
N ILE A 354 -2.82 -1.24 -22.16
CA ILE A 354 -3.10 -1.22 -20.72
C ILE A 354 -4.33 -0.35 -20.50
N LEU A 355 -5.37 -0.93 -19.90
CA LEU A 355 -6.56 -0.21 -19.50
C LEU A 355 -6.56 -0.07 -17.97
N ILE A 356 -6.59 1.17 -17.50
CA ILE A 356 -6.69 1.52 -16.08
C ILE A 356 -8.12 1.99 -15.85
N ALA A 357 -8.86 1.34 -14.97
CA ALA A 357 -10.29 1.55 -14.79
C ALA A 357 -10.71 1.45 -13.32
N GLN A 358 -11.87 2.01 -13.02
CA GLN A 358 -12.56 1.85 -11.74
C GLN A 358 -13.92 1.20 -11.95
N GLU A 359 -14.26 0.25 -11.08
CA GLU A 359 -15.57 -0.39 -11.04
C GLU A 359 -16.60 0.54 -10.38
N GLY A 360 -17.85 0.49 -10.83
CA GLY A 360 -18.95 1.06 -10.05
C GLY A 360 -19.24 0.22 -8.80
N LEU A 361 -19.83 0.83 -7.77
CA LEU A 361 -20.27 0.12 -6.56
C LEU A 361 -21.16 -1.11 -6.85
N ASN A 362 -21.95 -1.05 -7.93
CA ASN A 362 -22.83 -2.14 -8.38
C ASN A 362 -22.35 -2.84 -9.67
N CYS A 363 -21.04 -2.78 -9.97
CA CYS A 363 -20.47 -3.29 -11.22
C CYS A 363 -20.87 -4.75 -11.52
N ALA A 364 -20.98 -5.59 -10.49
CA ALA A 364 -21.42 -6.98 -10.65
C ALA A 364 -22.84 -7.11 -11.26
N ALA A 365 -23.72 -6.12 -11.06
CA ALA A 365 -25.09 -6.13 -11.53
C ALA A 365 -25.28 -5.33 -12.85
N ASP A 366 -24.70 -4.14 -12.94
CA ASP A 366 -24.87 -3.23 -14.09
C ASP A 366 -23.73 -3.29 -15.11
N GLY A 367 -22.59 -3.87 -14.74
CA GLY A 367 -21.37 -3.91 -15.54
C GLY A 367 -20.69 -2.55 -15.71
N PHE A 368 -21.01 -1.56 -14.87
CA PHE A 368 -20.44 -0.22 -14.99
C PHE A 368 -18.97 -0.21 -14.60
N MET A 369 -18.11 0.18 -15.54
CA MET A 369 -16.71 0.47 -15.33
C MET A 369 -16.37 1.81 -15.98
N ARG A 370 -15.58 2.63 -15.28
CA ARG A 370 -15.08 3.91 -15.76
C ARG A 370 -13.61 3.76 -16.17
N LEU A 371 -13.30 4.04 -17.43
CA LEU A 371 -11.93 4.15 -17.88
C LEU A 371 -11.28 5.41 -17.29
N LEU A 372 -10.12 5.25 -16.65
CA LEU A 372 -9.29 6.33 -16.14
C LEU A 372 -8.17 6.69 -17.13
N ALA A 373 -7.49 5.68 -17.65
CA ALA A 373 -6.43 5.85 -18.63
C ALA A 373 -6.34 4.62 -19.55
N ARG A 374 -5.98 4.88 -20.80
CA ARG A 374 -5.61 3.87 -21.78
C ARG A 374 -4.19 4.17 -22.26
N ILE A 375 -3.32 3.17 -22.17
CA ILE A 375 -1.92 3.27 -22.59
C ILE A 375 -1.70 2.24 -23.69
N ASP A 376 -1.56 2.70 -24.92
CA ASP A 376 -1.27 1.81 -26.04
C ASP A 376 0.19 1.35 -25.98
N MET A 377 0.44 0.07 -26.27
CA MET A 377 1.78 -0.53 -26.18
C MET A 377 2.80 0.19 -27.06
N ALA A 378 2.36 0.77 -28.19
CA ALA A 378 3.22 1.52 -29.10
C ALA A 378 3.82 2.79 -28.48
N HIS A 379 3.17 3.38 -27.48
CA HIS A 379 3.62 4.60 -26.81
C HIS A 379 4.50 4.31 -25.57
N ILE A 380 4.58 3.04 -25.16
CA ILE A 380 5.42 2.62 -24.04
C ILE A 380 6.88 2.54 -24.49
N SER A 381 7.67 3.52 -24.05
CA SER A 381 9.11 3.56 -24.33
C SER A 381 9.92 2.67 -23.39
N GLN A 382 9.50 2.60 -22.12
CA GLN A 382 10.21 1.91 -21.05
C GLN A 382 9.22 1.52 -19.94
N ALA A 383 9.46 0.39 -19.28
CA ALA A 383 8.86 0.06 -17.99
C ALA A 383 9.96 -0.26 -16.96
N THR A 384 9.80 0.24 -15.75
CA THR A 384 10.78 0.06 -14.66
C THR A 384 10.09 -0.46 -13.41
N GLY A 385 10.55 -1.59 -12.88
CA GLY A 385 10.21 -2.04 -11.54
C GLY A 385 11.02 -1.29 -10.49
N VAL A 386 10.35 -0.71 -9.51
CA VAL A 386 10.99 0.06 -8.44
C VAL A 386 10.66 -0.61 -7.12
N PHE A 387 11.69 -1.10 -6.44
CA PHE A 387 11.57 -1.86 -5.20
C PHE A 387 12.17 -1.07 -4.04
N ALA A 388 11.30 -0.63 -3.13
CA ALA A 388 11.64 0.01 -1.88
C ALA A 388 11.41 -0.95 -0.70
N ALA A 389 11.90 -0.57 0.48
CA ALA A 389 11.79 -1.41 1.69
C ALA A 389 10.34 -1.75 2.08
N GLU A 390 9.40 -0.83 1.85
CA GLU A 390 7.99 -0.98 2.25
C GLU A 390 7.02 -0.97 1.05
N ARG A 391 7.51 -0.68 -0.17
CA ARG A 391 6.65 -0.42 -1.33
C ARG A 391 7.26 -0.97 -2.60
N SER A 392 6.39 -1.41 -3.50
CA SER A 392 6.76 -1.84 -4.84
C SER A 392 5.90 -1.11 -5.87
N ALA A 393 6.51 -0.69 -6.98
CA ALA A 393 5.79 -0.03 -8.05
C ALA A 393 6.31 -0.44 -9.43
N CYS A 394 5.41 -0.55 -10.40
CA CYS A 394 5.75 -0.58 -11.82
C CYS A 394 5.55 0.83 -12.40
N VAL A 395 6.62 1.42 -12.93
CA VAL A 395 6.60 2.75 -13.56
C VAL A 395 6.67 2.60 -15.07
N ILE A 396 5.63 3.06 -15.76
CA ILE A 396 5.53 2.97 -17.23
C ILE A 396 5.78 4.35 -17.81
N LYS A 397 6.80 4.45 -18.67
CA LYS A 397 7.11 5.66 -19.40
C LYS A 397 6.37 5.69 -20.73
N ASN A 398 5.30 6.47 -20.75
CA ASN A 398 4.43 6.70 -21.90
C ASN A 398 4.68 8.12 -22.43
N GLU A 399 5.46 8.25 -23.50
CA GLU A 399 5.90 9.54 -24.04
C GLU A 399 6.47 10.47 -22.95
N ASP A 400 5.74 11.54 -22.65
CA ASP A 400 6.05 12.61 -21.70
C ASP A 400 5.40 12.39 -20.33
N LYS A 401 4.90 11.18 -20.06
CA LYS A 401 4.21 10.81 -18.82
C LYS A 401 4.83 9.56 -18.19
N LEU A 402 4.81 9.55 -16.86
CA LEU A 402 5.13 8.42 -16.02
C LEU A 402 3.83 7.95 -15.36
N GLU A 403 3.43 6.73 -15.66
CA GLU A 403 2.28 6.07 -15.06
C GLU A 403 2.82 5.18 -13.94
N TRP A 404 2.54 5.56 -12.71
CA TRP A 404 2.90 4.80 -11.52
C TRP A 404 1.79 3.83 -11.18
N LEU A 405 2.13 2.54 -11.12
CA LEU A 405 1.25 1.49 -10.64
C LEU A 405 1.86 0.94 -9.35
N PHE A 406 1.34 1.39 -8.22
CA PHE A 406 1.69 0.85 -6.91
C PHE A 406 1.03 -0.51 -6.75
N MET A 407 1.84 -1.51 -6.41
CA MET A 407 1.41 -2.89 -6.30
C MET A 407 1.74 -3.43 -4.92
N ARG A 408 0.92 -4.38 -4.47
CA ARG A 408 1.02 -4.95 -3.14
C ARG A 408 2.39 -5.60 -2.85
N SER A 409 2.94 -6.33 -3.81
CA SER A 409 4.16 -7.11 -3.64
C SER A 409 5.13 -6.96 -4.81
N PRO A 410 6.43 -7.22 -4.58
CA PRO A 410 7.43 -7.30 -5.65
C PRO A 410 7.03 -8.29 -6.76
N ASP A 411 6.48 -9.44 -6.40
CA ASP A 411 6.03 -10.47 -7.34
C ASP A 411 4.99 -9.95 -8.35
N GLU A 412 4.12 -9.02 -7.95
CA GLU A 412 3.14 -8.42 -8.85
C GLU A 412 3.79 -7.47 -9.85
N VAL A 413 4.82 -6.73 -9.42
CA VAL A 413 5.64 -5.88 -10.29
C VAL A 413 6.38 -6.76 -11.29
N ASP A 414 7.05 -7.82 -10.84
CA ASP A 414 7.76 -8.75 -11.72
C ASP A 414 6.82 -9.45 -12.71
N ARG A 415 5.63 -9.85 -12.25
CA ARG A 415 4.58 -10.40 -13.11
C ARG A 415 4.18 -9.43 -14.21
N MET A 416 3.97 -8.15 -13.87
CA MET A 416 3.64 -7.12 -14.84
C MET A 416 4.77 -6.88 -15.84
N LEU A 417 6.01 -6.69 -15.37
CA LEU A 417 7.17 -6.49 -16.24
C LEU A 417 7.39 -7.68 -17.18
N GLY A 418 7.25 -8.91 -16.66
CA GLY A 418 7.37 -10.13 -17.45
C GLY A 418 6.32 -10.23 -18.56
N GLN A 419 5.10 -9.75 -18.31
CA GLN A 419 4.05 -9.69 -19.33
C GLN A 419 4.29 -8.56 -20.34
N LEU A 420 4.72 -7.38 -19.90
CA LEU A 420 5.07 -6.27 -20.79
C LEU A 420 6.24 -6.62 -21.73
N ASN A 421 7.23 -7.35 -21.22
CA ASN A 421 8.33 -7.88 -22.02
C ASN A 421 7.82 -8.80 -23.15
N LYS A 422 6.91 -9.72 -22.81
CA LYS A 422 6.26 -10.62 -23.80
C LYS A 422 5.43 -9.88 -24.84
N LEU A 423 4.86 -8.73 -24.47
CA LEU A 423 4.08 -7.87 -25.36
C LEU A 423 4.94 -6.90 -26.20
N GLY A 424 6.28 -6.99 -26.08
CA GLY A 424 7.22 -6.29 -26.96
C GLY A 424 7.70 -4.92 -26.45
N VAL A 425 7.50 -4.60 -25.17
CA VAL A 425 8.12 -3.41 -24.56
C VAL A 425 9.64 -3.61 -24.51
N LYS A 426 10.37 -2.75 -25.23
CA LYS A 426 11.80 -2.96 -25.53
C LYS A 426 12.74 -2.72 -24.35
N GLN A 427 12.37 -1.83 -23.42
CA GLN A 427 13.22 -1.45 -22.29
C GLN A 427 12.50 -1.80 -20.98
N ILE A 428 12.91 -2.90 -20.38
CA ILE A 428 12.47 -3.35 -19.05
C ILE A 428 13.66 -3.20 -18.11
N ASN A 429 13.50 -2.38 -17.09
CA ASN A 429 14.53 -2.09 -16.10
C ASN A 429 14.01 -2.46 -14.69
N THR A 430 14.93 -2.70 -13.77
CA THR A 430 14.64 -2.83 -12.34
C THR A 430 15.56 -1.90 -11.57
N GLU A 431 15.01 -1.28 -10.52
CA GLU A 431 15.73 -0.39 -9.62
C GLU A 431 15.52 -0.87 -8.18
N GLU A 432 16.62 -1.27 -7.56
CA GLU A 432 16.67 -1.77 -6.18
C GLU A 432 17.60 -0.88 -5.35
N GLY A 433 17.32 -0.77 -4.05
CA GLY A 433 18.30 -0.22 -3.09
C GLY A 433 18.34 1.30 -2.96
N GLY A 434 17.36 2.05 -3.48
CA GLY A 434 17.15 3.45 -3.10
C GLY A 434 18.07 4.49 -3.74
N SER A 435 19.02 4.08 -4.59
CA SER A 435 20.01 4.99 -5.20
C SER A 435 19.52 5.72 -6.46
N SER A 436 18.29 5.42 -6.91
CA SER A 436 17.71 6.02 -8.11
C SER A 436 16.66 7.08 -7.79
N ARG A 437 16.40 7.95 -8.77
CA ARG A 437 15.39 9.00 -8.67
C ARG A 437 13.98 8.44 -8.44
N LEU A 438 13.62 7.35 -9.10
CA LEU A 438 12.29 6.74 -8.92
C LEU A 438 12.17 6.11 -7.53
N SER A 439 13.22 5.46 -7.02
CA SER A 439 13.24 4.94 -5.66
C SER A 439 13.10 6.05 -4.61
N ALA A 440 13.77 7.19 -4.82
CA ALA A 440 13.62 8.35 -3.95
C ALA A 440 12.18 8.89 -3.94
N ILE A 441 11.53 8.97 -5.12
CA ILE A 441 10.12 9.36 -5.22
C ILE A 441 9.24 8.36 -4.47
N LEU A 442 9.44 7.05 -4.68
CA LEU A 442 8.67 5.99 -4.02
C LEU A 442 8.76 6.08 -2.49
N ASN A 443 9.97 6.24 -1.96
CA ASN A 443 10.23 6.42 -0.52
C ASN A 443 9.69 7.74 0.03
N SER A 444 9.58 8.77 -0.81
CA SER A 444 9.09 10.09 -0.41
C SER A 444 7.57 10.17 -0.32
N MET A 445 6.80 9.17 -0.75
CA MET A 445 5.35 9.29 -0.74
C MET A 445 4.76 9.18 0.68
N SER A 446 3.61 9.82 0.90
CA SER A 446 2.92 9.77 2.18
C SER A 446 2.53 8.34 2.54
N ARG A 447 2.64 8.01 3.83
CA ARG A 447 2.15 6.75 4.42
C ARG A 447 0.63 6.72 4.55
N LEU A 448 0.01 7.88 4.70
CA LEU A 448 -1.43 8.01 4.94
C LEU A 448 -2.29 7.55 3.75
N ASN A 449 -1.75 7.60 2.53
CA ASN A 449 -2.50 7.35 1.29
C ASN A 449 -2.07 6.04 0.58
N ASP A 450 -1.27 5.21 1.24
CA ASP A 450 -0.80 3.94 0.70
C ASP A 450 -1.75 2.82 1.08
N ALA A 451 -2.43 2.23 0.10
CA ALA A 451 -3.36 1.13 0.31
C ALA A 451 -2.68 -0.12 0.86
N PHE A 452 -1.40 -0.33 0.53
CA PHE A 452 -0.65 -1.55 0.82
C PHE A 452 0.14 -1.48 2.11
N GLN A 453 0.20 -0.31 2.74
CA GLN A 453 0.74 -0.17 4.07
C GLN A 453 -0.29 -0.55 5.13
N PHE A 454 0.09 -1.50 5.97
CA PHE A 454 -0.64 -1.81 7.18
C PHE A 454 0.24 -1.47 8.37
N ASP A 455 -0.33 -0.76 9.34
CA ASP A 455 0.38 -0.48 10.56
C ASP A 455 0.49 -1.79 11.35
N ASP A 456 1.71 -2.34 11.43
CA ASP A 456 2.12 -3.50 12.27
C ASP A 456 1.89 -3.29 13.78
N VAL A 457 1.15 -2.24 14.16
CA VAL A 457 0.69 -2.01 15.53
C VAL A 457 -0.51 -2.91 15.81
N VAL A 458 -0.36 -4.22 15.60
CA VAL A 458 -1.04 -5.21 16.43
C VAL A 458 -0.09 -5.44 17.61
N SER A 459 0.11 -4.39 18.41
CA SER A 459 0.89 -4.49 19.64
C SER A 459 -0.07 -4.90 20.76
N ASP A 460 0.36 -5.87 21.58
CA ASP A 460 -0.09 -6.41 22.88
C ASP A 460 -1.39 -5.90 23.56
N ASP A 461 -1.79 -4.66 23.35
CA ASP A 461 -2.95 -4.01 24.00
C ASP A 461 -4.31 -4.32 23.33
N THR A 462 -4.32 -5.02 22.19
CA THR A 462 -5.56 -5.38 21.46
C THR A 462 -6.48 -6.32 22.24
N PHE A 463 -5.93 -7.11 23.17
CA PHE A 463 -6.64 -8.21 23.82
C PHE A 463 -6.52 -8.22 25.33
N ASP A 464 -6.16 -7.10 25.95
CA ASP A 464 -6.02 -7.03 27.40
C ASP A 464 -7.38 -7.24 28.09
N THR A 465 -7.57 -8.48 28.56
CA THR A 465 -8.69 -8.97 29.36
C THR A 465 -8.55 -8.45 30.78
N SER A 466 -8.79 -7.15 30.97
CA SER A 466 -9.13 -6.66 32.31
C SER A 466 -10.55 -7.17 32.63
N LEU A 467 -10.62 -8.32 33.30
CA LEU A 467 -11.80 -8.81 34.01
C LEU A 467 -12.27 -7.72 34.99
N GLU A 468 -13.15 -6.83 34.55
CA GLU A 468 -13.96 -6.05 35.47
C GLU A 468 -15.02 -7.00 36.07
N PHE A 469 -14.68 -7.57 37.21
CA PHE A 469 -15.68 -8.11 38.13
C PHE A 469 -16.69 -7.01 38.46
N ARG A 470 -17.94 -7.21 38.06
CA ARG A 470 -19.10 -6.55 38.67
C ARG A 470 -19.84 -7.54 39.55
#